data_AF-A0A645GEF9-F1
#
_entry.id   AF-A0A645GEF9-F1
#
_cell.length_a   1.000
_cell.length_b   1.000
_cell.length_c   1.000
_cell.angle_alpha   90.00
_cell.angle_beta   90.00
_cell.angle_gamma   90.00
#
_symmetry.space_group_name_H-M   'P 1'
#
loop_
_entity.id
_entity.type
_entity.pdbx_description
1 polymer ?
#
loop_
_entity_poly.entity_id
_entity_poly.type
_entity_poly.pdbx_seq_one_letter_code
_entity_poly.pdbx_strand_id
1 'polypeptide(L)'
;MAITLKNIDWMLAQTFIEHGKEYIVLEHAQTYAFTTLGVSQLFHAIGMRNYDKSLFKQNLFENKAMIGAFVLGLLLQVSVTEIDFLVEVFETSKLSLKEWGNLILLSAVPLLSHEIIVAGKHIFKKNA
;
A
#
# COMPACT_ATOMS: atom_id res chain seq x y z
N MET A 1 -31.38 -14.69 -9.22
CA MET A 1 -30.77 -13.60 -10.02
C MET A 1 -29.50 -14.16 -10.63
N ALA A 2 -29.44 -14.34 -11.95
CA ALA A 2 -28.25 -14.92 -12.60
C ALA A 2 -27.16 -13.85 -12.71
N ILE A 3 -25.93 -14.21 -12.32
CA ILE A 3 -24.75 -13.38 -12.54
C ILE A 3 -24.34 -13.58 -14.00
N THR A 4 -24.71 -12.65 -14.88
CA THR A 4 -24.28 -12.62 -16.29
C THR A 4 -23.16 -11.58 -16.45
N LEU A 5 -22.29 -11.73 -17.47
CA LEU A 5 -21.23 -10.76 -17.77
C LEU A 5 -21.76 -9.34 -17.88
N LYS A 6 -22.91 -9.17 -18.53
CA LYS A 6 -23.60 -7.88 -18.64
C LYS A 6 -23.98 -7.31 -17.27
N ASN A 7 -24.47 -8.14 -16.34
CA ASN A 7 -24.81 -7.68 -14.99
C ASN A 7 -23.56 -7.28 -14.18
N ILE A 8 -22.43 -7.96 -14.39
CA ILE A 8 -21.14 -7.60 -13.79
C ILE A 8 -20.65 -6.27 -14.38
N ASP A 9 -20.68 -6.10 -15.70
CA ASP A 9 -20.28 -4.85 -16.37
C ASP A 9 -21.10 -3.66 -15.86
N TRP A 10 -22.43 -3.82 -15.71
CA TRP A 10 -23.29 -2.79 -15.12
C TRP A 10 -22.97 -2.48 -13.65
N MET A 11 -22.52 -3.48 -12.88
CA MET A 11 -22.09 -3.27 -11.48
C MET A 11 -20.72 -2.59 -11.40
N LEU A 12 -19.81 -2.87 -12.32
CA LEU A 12 -18.45 -2.35 -12.33
C LEU A 12 -18.32 -0.98 -13.02
N ALA A 13 -19.20 -0.68 -13.98
CA ALA A 13 -19.29 0.62 -14.66
C ALA A 13 -19.97 1.69 -13.80
N GLN A 14 -20.08 1.49 -12.49
CA GLN A 14 -20.57 2.53 -11.59
C GLN A 14 -19.55 3.66 -11.54
N THR A 15 -20.07 4.88 -11.64
CA THR A 15 -19.31 6.11 -11.47
C THR A 15 -19.71 6.77 -10.16
N PHE A 16 -18.76 7.05 -9.28
CA PHE A 16 -18.99 7.90 -8.11
C PHE A 16 -18.47 9.30 -8.36
N ILE A 17 -19.16 10.29 -7.80
CA ILE A 17 -18.73 11.69 -7.87
C ILE A 17 -18.07 12.05 -6.54
N GLU A 18 -16.77 12.33 -6.59
CA GLU A 18 -16.04 12.84 -5.42
C GLU A 18 -15.46 14.22 -5.74
N HIS A 19 -15.75 15.22 -4.89
CA HIS A 19 -15.30 16.61 -5.09
C HIS A 19 -15.56 17.17 -6.51
N GLY A 20 -16.65 16.73 -7.16
CA GLY A 20 -17.05 17.19 -8.50
C GLY A 20 -16.34 16.50 -9.68
N LYS A 21 -15.57 15.43 -9.43
CA LYS A 21 -14.97 14.59 -10.48
C LYS A 21 -15.66 13.24 -10.54
N GLU A 22 -15.94 12.76 -11.76
CA GLU A 22 -16.46 11.40 -12.00
C GLU A 22 -15.31 10.40 -11.97
N TYR A 23 -15.45 9.36 -11.15
CA TYR A 23 -14.50 8.25 -11.04
C TYR A 23 -15.18 6.94 -11.35
N ILE A 24 -14.55 6.12 -12.20
CA ILE A 24 -14.97 4.75 -12.47
C ILE A 24 -14.54 3.89 -11.27
N VAL A 25 -15.50 3.22 -10.64
CA VAL A 25 -15.29 2.46 -9.39
C VAL A 25 -14.22 1.40 -9.53
N LEU A 26 -14.23 0.69 -10.66
CA LEU A 26 -13.30 -0.40 -10.92
C LEU A 26 -11.85 0.11 -10.99
N GLU A 27 -11.59 1.13 -11.80
CA GLU A 27 -10.25 1.72 -12.00
C GLU A 27 -9.71 2.30 -10.69
N HIS A 28 -10.58 2.98 -9.94
CA HIS A 28 -10.21 3.58 -8.65
C HIS A 28 -9.88 2.52 -7.60
N ALA A 29 -10.69 1.46 -7.51
CA ALA A 29 -10.44 0.34 -6.60
C ALA A 29 -9.17 -0.46 -6.99
N GLN A 30 -8.92 -0.65 -8.29
CA GLN A 30 -7.70 -1.27 -8.80
C GLN A 30 -6.47 -0.45 -8.43
N THR A 31 -6.53 0.87 -8.59
CA THR A 31 -5.46 1.79 -8.20
C THR A 31 -5.18 1.73 -6.70
N TYR A 32 -6.25 1.69 -5.89
CA TYR A 32 -6.14 1.49 -4.44
C TYR A 32 -5.44 0.19 -4.08
N ALA A 33 -5.83 -0.92 -4.72
CA ALA A 33 -5.24 -2.23 -4.48
C ALA A 33 -3.76 -2.25 -4.90
N PHE A 34 -3.45 -1.75 -6.09
CA PHE A 34 -2.09 -1.63 -6.62
C PHE A 34 -1.19 -0.82 -5.67
N THR A 35 -1.63 0.38 -5.31
CA THR A 35 -0.84 1.30 -4.50
C THR A 35 -0.70 0.76 -3.07
N THR A 36 -1.75 0.16 -2.51
CA THR A 36 -1.70 -0.44 -1.16
C THR A 36 -0.72 -1.60 -1.13
N LEU A 37 -0.77 -2.48 -2.13
CA LEU A 37 0.17 -3.60 -2.24
C LEU A 37 1.60 -3.09 -2.43
N GLY A 38 1.82 -2.10 -3.29
CA GLY A 38 3.14 -1.51 -3.54
C GLY A 38 3.76 -0.89 -2.29
N VAL A 39 3.01 -0.04 -1.59
CA VAL A 39 3.47 0.60 -0.34
C VAL A 39 3.65 -0.43 0.79
N SER A 40 2.78 -1.44 0.85
CA SER A 40 2.92 -2.57 1.78
C SER A 40 4.23 -3.33 1.59
N GLN A 41 4.71 -3.52 0.35
CA GLN A 41 6.02 -4.12 0.11
C GLN A 41 7.18 -3.24 0.59
N LEU A 42 7.08 -1.92 0.48
CA LEU A 42 8.10 -1.01 1.01
C LEU A 42 8.19 -1.11 2.54
N PHE A 43 7.04 -1.17 3.21
CA PHE A 43 6.96 -1.40 4.65
C PHE A 43 7.47 -2.79 5.04
N HIS A 44 7.12 -3.82 4.29
CA HIS A 44 7.61 -5.17 4.51
C HIS A 44 9.14 -5.25 4.39
N ALA A 45 9.73 -4.58 3.40
CA ALA A 45 11.18 -4.53 3.22
C ALA A 45 11.90 -3.88 4.41
N ILE A 46 11.32 -2.81 4.99
CA ILE A 46 11.83 -2.22 6.24
C ILE A 46 11.73 -3.23 7.40
N GLY A 47 10.60 -3.90 7.55
CA GLY A 47 10.39 -4.95 8.56
C GLY A 47 11.43 -6.06 8.50
N MET A 48 11.68 -6.57 7.30
CA MET A 48 12.57 -7.71 7.06
C MET A 48 14.07 -7.38 7.17
N ARG A 49 14.45 -6.11 7.36
CA ARG A 49 15.85 -5.70 7.54
C ARG A 49 16.56 -6.50 8.64
N ASN A 50 15.85 -6.84 9.71
CA ASN A 50 16.41 -7.50 10.88
C ASN A 50 15.33 -8.37 11.53
N TYR A 51 15.33 -9.64 11.13
CA TYR A 51 14.31 -10.63 11.46
C TYR A 51 14.14 -10.94 12.97
N ASP A 52 15.17 -10.72 13.77
CA ASP A 52 15.19 -11.11 15.19
C ASP A 52 15.08 -9.92 16.16
N LYS A 53 15.03 -8.69 15.65
CA LYS A 53 14.94 -7.48 16.46
C LYS A 53 13.67 -6.71 16.12
N SER A 54 13.01 -6.17 17.13
CA SER A 54 11.88 -5.25 16.93
C SER A 54 12.36 -3.99 16.21
N LEU A 55 11.54 -3.47 15.29
CA LEU A 55 11.79 -2.23 14.56
C LEU A 55 11.95 -1.03 15.48
N PHE A 56 11.21 -0.99 16.60
CA PHE A 56 11.29 0.09 17.59
C PHE A 56 12.61 0.11 18.36
N LYS A 57 13.36 -1.00 18.35
CA LYS A 57 14.68 -1.10 18.98
C LYS A 57 15.83 -0.88 17.97
N GLN A 58 15.50 -0.66 16.71
CA GLN A 58 16.49 -0.52 15.64
C GLN A 58 16.59 0.92 15.19
N ASN A 59 17.82 1.37 14.93
CA ASN A 59 18.06 2.64 14.29
C ASN A 59 17.74 2.53 12.79
N LEU A 60 16.53 2.91 12.41
CA LEU A 60 16.10 2.93 11.00
C LEU A 60 17.04 3.77 10.13
N PHE A 61 17.66 4.81 10.70
CA PHE A 61 18.58 5.74 10.05
C PHE A 61 20.01 5.23 9.81
N GLU A 62 20.40 4.07 10.35
CA GLU A 62 21.74 3.51 10.11
C GLU A 62 21.93 3.10 8.64
N ASN A 63 20.89 2.55 8.01
CA ASN A 63 20.96 2.13 6.61
C ASN A 63 20.33 3.20 5.70
N LYS A 64 21.15 4.20 5.35
CA LYS A 64 20.74 5.29 4.45
C LYS A 64 20.31 4.78 3.06
N ALA A 65 20.89 3.68 2.58
CA ALA A 65 20.51 3.09 1.30
C ALA A 65 19.08 2.53 1.33
N MET A 66 18.69 1.87 2.44
CA MET A 66 17.31 1.38 2.62
C MET A 66 16.29 2.51 2.69
N ILE A 67 16.62 3.61 3.38
CA ILE A 67 15.77 4.81 3.40
C ILE A 67 15.65 5.41 2.00
N GLY A 68 16.76 5.50 1.27
CA GLY A 68 16.77 5.95 -0.11
C GLY A 68 15.87 5.11 -1.01
N ALA A 69 15.96 3.78 -0.91
CA ALA A 69 15.10 2.85 -1.66
C ALA A 69 13.62 2.99 -1.28
N PHE A 70 13.30 3.15 0.01
CA PHE A 70 11.93 3.38 0.47
C PHE A 70 11.36 4.68 -0.09
N VAL A 71 12.09 5.79 0.05
CA VAL A 71 11.66 7.11 -0.45
C VAL A 71 11.51 7.09 -1.96
N LEU A 72 12.48 6.52 -2.68
CA LEU A 72 12.41 6.38 -4.13
C LEU A 72 11.20 5.54 -4.55
N GLY A 73 10.97 4.41 -3.89
CA GLY A 73 9.80 3.56 -4.16
C GLY A 73 8.48 4.28 -3.91
N LEU A 74 8.39 5.05 -2.82
CA LEU A 74 7.20 5.84 -2.50
C LEU A 74 6.97 6.95 -3.55
N LEU A 75 8.04 7.63 -3.98
CA LEU A 75 7.97 8.64 -5.04
C LEU A 75 7.52 8.05 -6.37
N LEU A 76 8.00 6.86 -6.72
CA LEU A 76 7.55 6.14 -7.91
C LEU A 76 6.06 5.79 -7.82
N GLN A 77 5.58 5.35 -6.65
CA GLN A 77 4.15 5.11 -6.42
C GLN A 77 3.31 6.39 -6.60
N VAL A 78 3.76 7.52 -6.05
CA VAL A 78 3.08 8.81 -6.26
C VAL A 78 3.13 9.23 -7.74
N SER A 79 4.25 8.98 -8.41
CA SER A 79 4.42 9.35 -9.82
C SER A 79 3.41 8.66 -10.73
N VAL A 80 3.17 7.36 -10.52
CA VAL A 80 2.23 6.59 -11.36
C VAL A 80 0.75 6.94 -11.11
N THR A 81 0.42 7.65 -10.03
CA THR A 81 -0.96 8.07 -9.72
C THR A 81 -1.22 9.56 -9.97
N GLU A 82 -0.18 10.41 -10.06
CA GLU A 82 -0.35 11.87 -10.21
C GLU A 82 0.05 12.41 -11.59
N ILE A 83 1.00 11.76 -12.28
CA ILE A 83 1.49 12.21 -13.58
C ILE A 83 0.59 11.65 -14.68
N ASP A 84 -0.13 12.52 -15.39
CA ASP A 84 -1.13 12.13 -16.42
C ASP A 84 -0.61 11.09 -17.42
N PHE A 85 0.62 11.25 -17.91
CA PHE A 85 1.25 10.27 -18.81
C PHE A 85 1.41 8.89 -18.18
N LEU A 86 1.81 8.81 -16.90
CA LEU A 86 1.97 7.53 -16.22
C LEU A 86 0.62 6.95 -15.79
N VAL A 87 -0.34 7.80 -15.43
CA VAL A 87 -1.70 7.40 -15.11
C VAL A 87 -2.34 6.66 -16.28
N GLU A 88 -2.17 7.18 -17.50
CA GLU A 88 -2.64 6.52 -18.72
C GLU A 88 -1.90 5.20 -19.01
N VAL A 89 -0.57 5.17 -18.85
CA VAL A 89 0.25 3.98 -19.13
C VAL A 89 0.01 2.84 -18.13
N PHE A 90 -0.23 3.17 -16.87
CA PHE A 90 -0.45 2.20 -15.79
C PHE A 90 -1.93 1.96 -15.49
N GLU A 91 -2.84 2.59 -16.26
CA GLU A 91 -4.29 2.52 -16.09
C GLU A 91 -4.72 2.81 -14.64
N THR A 92 -4.13 3.84 -14.03
CA THR A 92 -4.43 4.24 -12.65
C THR A 92 -5.43 5.38 -12.61
N SER A 93 -5.89 5.71 -11.41
CA SER A 93 -6.76 6.85 -11.12
C SER A 93 -6.07 7.80 -10.13
N LYS A 94 -6.33 9.10 -10.28
CA LYS A 94 -5.78 10.09 -9.34
C LYS A 94 -6.36 9.87 -7.94
N LEU A 95 -5.48 9.84 -6.95
CA LEU A 95 -5.84 9.67 -5.54
C LEU A 95 -5.81 11.02 -4.83
N SER A 96 -6.80 11.29 -3.99
CA SER A 96 -6.75 12.46 -3.12
C SER A 96 -5.77 12.26 -1.95
N LEU A 97 -5.33 13.36 -1.35
CA LEU A 97 -4.44 13.31 -0.18
C LEU A 97 -5.05 12.55 1.02
N LYS A 98 -6.38 12.58 1.16
CA LYS A 98 -7.08 11.85 2.23
C LYS A 98 -6.97 10.34 2.02
N GLU A 99 -7.13 9.91 0.77
CA GLU A 99 -7.04 8.52 0.35
C GLU A 99 -5.64 7.96 0.52
N TRP A 100 -4.62 8.75 0.16
CA TRP A 100 -3.23 8.45 0.46
C TRP A 100 -2.99 8.21 1.96
N GLY A 101 -3.56 9.03 2.83
CA GLY A 101 -3.47 8.84 4.28
C GLY A 101 -4.03 7.50 4.76
N ASN A 102 -5.22 7.15 4.29
CA ASN A 102 -5.88 5.87 4.62
C ASN A 102 -5.10 4.66 4.07
N LEU A 103 -4.61 4.79 2.83
CA LEU A 103 -3.82 3.76 2.15
C LEU A 103 -2.49 3.49 2.86
N ILE A 104 -1.78 4.54 3.28
CA ILE A 104 -0.51 4.38 4.01
C ILE A 104 -0.76 3.66 5.34
N LEU A 105 -1.84 4.02 6.04
CA LEU A 105 -2.22 3.35 7.28
C LEU A 105 -2.50 1.86 7.05
N LEU A 106 -3.27 1.52 6.02
CA LEU A 106 -3.56 0.14 5.66
C LEU A 106 -2.32 -0.63 5.20
N SER A 107 -1.42 0.04 4.49
CA SER A 107 -0.19 -0.56 3.97
C SER A 107 0.81 -0.89 5.08
N ALA A 108 0.69 -0.31 6.27
CA ALA A 108 1.57 -0.59 7.41
C ALA A 108 1.31 -1.95 8.09
N VAL A 109 0.30 -2.71 7.64
CA VAL A 109 -0.03 -4.05 8.17
C VAL A 109 1.18 -4.99 8.28
N PRO A 110 2.09 -5.10 7.29
CA PRO A 110 3.26 -5.97 7.41
C PRO A 110 4.21 -5.57 8.54
N LEU A 111 4.34 -4.28 8.87
CA LEU A 111 5.12 -3.83 10.02
C LEU A 111 4.49 -4.33 11.32
N LEU A 112 3.17 -4.19 11.43
CA LEU A 112 2.43 -4.70 12.59
C LEU A 112 2.57 -6.21 12.72
N SER A 113 2.44 -6.94 11.60
CA SER A 113 2.65 -8.40 11.57
C SER A 113 4.06 -8.77 12.02
N HIS A 114 5.09 -8.06 11.55
CA HIS A 114 6.48 -8.28 11.94
C HIS A 114 6.67 -8.10 13.46
N GLU A 115 6.13 -7.02 14.03
CA GLU A 115 6.24 -6.76 15.47
C GLU A 115 5.56 -7.83 16.32
N ILE A 116 4.38 -8.31 15.90
CA ILE A 116 3.68 -9.42 16.57
C ILE A 116 4.54 -10.69 16.56
N ILE A 117 5.17 -11.02 15.44
CA ILE A 117 6.03 -12.21 15.31
C ILE A 117 7.25 -12.10 16.23
N VAL A 118 7.94 -10.95 16.21
CA VAL A 118 9.13 -10.73 17.05
C VAL A 118 8.77 -10.76 18.53
N ALA A 119 7.64 -10.17 18.92
CA ALA A 119 7.14 -10.21 20.29
C ALA A 119 6.84 -11.64 20.73
N GLY A 120 6.14 -12.42 19.90
CA GLY A 120 5.87 -13.84 20.15
C GLY A 120 7.16 -14.64 20.39
N LYS A 121 8.16 -14.50 19.50
CA LYS A 121 9.46 -15.17 19.66
C LYS A 121 10.15 -14.85 20.98
N HIS A 122 10.14 -13.58 21.40
CA HIS A 122 10.75 -13.18 22.67
C HIS A 122 10.04 -13.81 23.89
N ILE A 123 8.72 -13.95 23.84
CA ILE A 123 7.95 -14.61 24.90
C ILE A 123 8.30 -16.11 24.97
N PHE A 124 8.34 -16.81 23.83
CA PHE A 124 8.64 -18.24 23.80
C PHE A 124 10.11 -18.55 24.15
N LYS A 125 11.07 -17.74 23.68
CA LYS A 125 12.50 -17.93 24.00
C LYS A 125 12.83 -17.64 25.48
N LYS A 126 12.00 -16.87 26.18
CA LYS A 126 12.15 -16.64 27.63
C LYS A 126 11.66 -17.83 28.47
N ASN A 127 10.87 -18.73 27.88
CA ASN A 127 10.24 -19.87 28.56
C ASN A 127 10.91 -21.22 28.26
N ALA A 128 12.04 -21.24 27.54
CA ALA A 128 12.86 -22.42 27.24
C ALA A 128 14.27 -22.19 27.78
#